data_AF-A0A430M0G9-F1
#
_entry.id   AF-A0A430M0G9-F1
#
_cell.length_a   1.000
_cell.length_b   1.000
_cell.length_c   1.000
_cell.angle_alpha   90.00
_cell.angle_beta   90.00
_cell.angle_gamma   90.00
#
_symmetry.space_group_name_H-M   'P 1'
#
loop_
_entity.id
_entity.type
_entity.pdbx_description
1 polymer ?
#
loop_
_entity_poly.entity_id
_entity_poly.type
_entity_poly.pdbx_seq_one_letter_code
_entity_poly.pdbx_strand_id
1 'polypeptide(L)'
;MSSYSSFSSSVSGSASSSPSLSFRSHVSSHSDSERMGEEMEIIKTWFAVLNDEERTAALTSIAELPCLREIEPLIQTLKDRKRDLWRRQEELLIQPGTKPKWPMPAFPHNSQDPRWVAKWLRALRLHKYEKCLTGMSPAQVSRLSDEELQQLGVDTVGARTKLLRAISTG
;
A
#
# COMPACT_ATOMS: atom_id res chain seq x y z
N MET A 1 31.39 -51.77 -45.38
CA MET A 1 31.02 -53.20 -45.51
C MET A 1 31.32 -53.87 -44.18
N SER A 2 30.30 -54.30 -43.44
CA SER A 2 30.32 -55.51 -42.61
C SER A 2 29.01 -55.62 -41.84
N SER A 3 28.48 -56.84 -41.91
CA SER A 3 27.12 -57.26 -41.68
C SER A 3 26.84 -57.65 -40.22
N TYR A 4 25.57 -57.46 -39.85
CA TYR A 4 24.68 -58.32 -39.05
C TYR A 4 25.26 -59.28 -38.00
N SER A 5 24.70 -59.20 -36.79
CA SER A 5 24.31 -60.38 -36.02
C SER A 5 23.08 -60.09 -35.15
N SER A 6 22.03 -60.86 -35.44
CA SER A 6 20.74 -60.91 -34.74
C SER A 6 20.85 -61.70 -33.43
N PHE A 7 20.03 -61.37 -32.44
CA PHE A 7 19.46 -62.39 -31.55
C PHE A 7 18.08 -61.97 -31.06
N SER A 8 17.08 -62.79 -31.39
CA SER A 8 15.72 -62.74 -30.85
C SER A 8 15.67 -63.39 -29.48
N SER A 9 14.95 -62.79 -28.54
CA SER A 9 14.42 -63.49 -27.36
C SER A 9 13.08 -62.88 -26.97
N SER A 10 12.02 -63.63 -27.19
CA SER A 10 10.64 -63.33 -26.78
C SER A 10 10.49 -63.49 -25.27
N VAL A 11 9.73 -62.59 -24.63
CA VAL A 11 9.03 -62.91 -23.38
C VAL A 11 7.71 -62.13 -23.32
N SER A 12 6.66 -62.93 -23.23
CA SER A 12 5.26 -62.61 -23.02
C SER A 12 5.03 -61.90 -21.68
N GLY A 13 4.06 -60.99 -21.58
CA GLY A 13 3.65 -60.48 -20.28
C GLY A 13 2.72 -59.28 -20.32
N SER A 14 1.45 -59.57 -20.11
CA SER A 14 0.28 -58.70 -20.00
C SER A 14 0.38 -57.49 -19.05
N ALA A 15 -0.60 -56.59 -19.25
CA ALA A 15 -1.25 -55.74 -18.26
C ALA A 15 -0.68 -54.33 -17.99
N SER A 16 -1.37 -53.35 -18.59
CA SER A 16 -1.86 -52.12 -17.95
C SER A 16 -1.30 -51.77 -16.57
N SER A 17 -0.62 -50.62 -16.47
CA SER A 17 -0.70 -49.72 -15.31
C SER A 17 -0.07 -48.37 -15.67
N SER A 18 -0.92 -47.39 -15.93
CA SER A 18 -0.58 -45.98 -16.03
C SER A 18 0.20 -45.51 -14.79
N PRO A 19 1.10 -44.52 -14.91
CA PRO A 19 1.63 -43.86 -13.73
C PRO A 19 0.47 -43.15 -13.03
N SER A 20 0.10 -43.62 -11.84
CA SER A 20 -0.83 -42.92 -10.96
C SER A 20 -0.19 -41.60 -10.54
N LEU A 21 -0.50 -40.54 -11.29
CA LEU A 21 -0.38 -39.18 -10.85
C LEU A 21 -1.43 -39.02 -9.74
N SER A 22 -1.04 -39.29 -8.51
CA SER A 22 -1.85 -38.97 -7.34
C SER A 22 -1.98 -37.45 -7.30
N PHE A 23 -3.03 -36.94 -7.94
CA PHE A 23 -3.52 -35.58 -7.75
C PHE A 23 -3.97 -35.53 -6.30
N ARG A 24 -3.04 -35.12 -5.44
CA ARG A 24 -3.29 -34.81 -4.04
C ARG A 24 -4.26 -33.64 -4.04
N SER A 25 -5.55 -33.97 -3.97
CA SER A 25 -6.62 -33.04 -3.64
C SER A 25 -6.39 -32.59 -2.20
N HIS A 26 -5.55 -31.57 -2.06
CA HIS A 26 -5.63 -30.72 -0.90
C HIS A 26 -6.88 -29.88 -1.11
N VAL A 27 -7.90 -30.23 -0.34
CA VAL A 27 -9.04 -29.37 -0.07
C VAL A 27 -8.49 -28.01 0.35
N SER A 28 -8.69 -26.99 -0.49
CA SER A 28 -8.53 -25.60 -0.10
C SER A 28 -9.61 -24.75 -0.76
N SER A 29 -10.82 -25.29 -0.82
CA SER A 29 -11.98 -24.61 -1.41
C SER A 29 -12.52 -23.46 -0.54
N HIS A 30 -11.94 -23.23 0.65
CA HIS A 30 -12.41 -22.22 1.59
C HIS A 30 -11.64 -20.88 1.48
N SER A 31 -10.38 -20.89 1.03
CA SER A 31 -9.55 -19.67 0.89
C SER A 31 -9.78 -18.92 -0.41
N ASP A 32 -10.07 -19.64 -1.50
CA ASP A 32 -10.26 -19.01 -2.81
C ASP A 32 -11.60 -18.25 -2.89
N SER A 33 -12.62 -18.71 -2.17
CA SER A 33 -13.91 -18.02 -2.11
C SER A 33 -13.86 -16.72 -1.30
N GLU A 34 -13.06 -16.66 -0.24
CA GLU A 34 -12.86 -15.44 0.54
C GLU A 34 -12.04 -14.42 -0.26
N ARG A 35 -10.99 -14.88 -0.94
CA ARG A 35 -10.16 -14.05 -1.83
C ARG A 35 -10.96 -13.51 -3.01
N MET A 36 -11.78 -14.35 -3.65
CA MET A 36 -12.69 -13.91 -4.72
C MET A 36 -13.76 -12.94 -4.18
N GLY A 37 -14.20 -13.11 -2.93
CA GLY A 37 -15.09 -12.18 -2.24
C GLY A 37 -14.45 -10.80 -2.02
N GLU A 38 -13.21 -10.75 -1.55
CA GLU A 38 -12.44 -9.50 -1.41
C GLU A 38 -12.21 -8.83 -2.76
N GLU A 39 -11.83 -9.59 -3.79
CA GLU A 39 -11.67 -9.08 -5.16
C GLU A 39 -13.01 -8.52 -5.69
N MET A 40 -14.13 -9.19 -5.41
CA MET A 40 -15.48 -8.73 -5.79
C MET A 40 -15.90 -7.46 -5.05
N GLU A 41 -15.59 -7.32 -3.76
CA GLU A 41 -15.87 -6.10 -3.00
C GLU A 41 -15.00 -4.93 -3.45
N ILE A 42 -13.74 -5.17 -3.84
CA ILE A 42 -12.88 -4.17 -4.46
C ILE A 42 -13.48 -3.72 -5.80
N ILE A 43 -13.97 -4.66 -6.62
CA ILE A 43 -14.65 -4.37 -7.89
C ILE A 43 -15.91 -3.53 -7.63
N LYS A 44 -16.79 -3.92 -6.70
CA LYS A 44 -17.98 -3.12 -6.34
C LYS A 44 -17.62 -1.72 -5.86
N THR A 45 -16.58 -1.60 -5.05
CA THR A 45 -16.08 -0.31 -4.57
C THR A 45 -15.59 0.56 -5.72
N TRP A 46 -14.89 -0.01 -6.70
CA TRP A 46 -14.43 0.70 -7.89
C TRP A 46 -15.59 1.07 -8.82
N PHE A 47 -16.61 0.21 -8.93
CA PHE A 47 -17.81 0.44 -9.74
C PHE A 47 -18.76 1.47 -9.12
N ALA A 48 -18.77 1.63 -7.79
CA ALA A 48 -19.52 2.67 -7.10
C ALA A 48 -19.00 4.08 -7.40
N VAL A 49 -17.77 4.19 -7.90
CA VAL A 49 -17.14 5.46 -8.32
C VAL A 49 -17.62 5.93 -9.71
N LEU A 50 -18.23 5.02 -10.48
CA LEU A 50 -18.79 5.29 -11.80
C LEU A 50 -20.31 5.49 -11.70
N ASN A 51 -20.86 6.44 -12.44
CA ASN A 51 -22.32 6.61 -12.54
C ASN A 51 -22.94 5.48 -13.38
N ASP A 52 -24.25 5.24 -13.27
CA ASP A 52 -24.91 4.10 -13.93
C ASP A 52 -24.74 4.09 -15.46
N GLU A 53 -24.70 5.25 -16.10
CA GLU A 53 -24.40 5.39 -17.55
C GLU A 53 -22.96 4.98 -17.87
N GLU A 54 -21.98 5.47 -17.10
CA GLU A 54 -20.56 5.15 -17.27
C GLU A 54 -20.30 3.65 -17.01
N ARG A 55 -21.02 3.07 -16.06
CA ARG A 55 -20.99 1.64 -15.74
C ARG A 55 -21.51 0.79 -16.89
N THR A 56 -22.63 1.19 -17.48
CA THR A 56 -23.26 0.49 -18.61
C THR A 56 -22.39 0.58 -19.85
N ALA A 57 -21.79 1.75 -20.12
CA ALA A 57 -20.84 1.96 -21.20
C ALA A 57 -19.56 1.11 -21.03
N ALA A 58 -19.05 0.98 -19.81
CA ALA A 58 -17.89 0.12 -19.53
C ALA A 58 -18.22 -1.36 -19.74
N LEU A 59 -19.38 -1.84 -19.26
CA LEU A 59 -19.79 -3.24 -19.42
C LEU A 59 -20.07 -3.61 -20.88
N THR A 60 -20.73 -2.73 -21.63
CA THR A 60 -20.94 -2.92 -23.08
C THR A 60 -19.61 -2.95 -23.82
N SER A 61 -18.70 -2.02 -23.52
CA SER A 61 -17.34 -2.01 -24.10
C SER A 61 -16.58 -3.32 -23.79
N ILE A 62 -16.65 -3.83 -22.55
CA ILE A 62 -16.01 -5.11 -22.16
C ILE A 62 -16.62 -6.30 -22.90
N ALA A 63 -17.94 -6.33 -23.07
CA ALA A 63 -18.65 -7.41 -23.75
C ALA A 63 -18.34 -7.44 -25.26
N GLU A 64 -18.02 -6.29 -25.84
CA GLU A 64 -17.65 -6.15 -27.26
C GLU A 64 -16.15 -6.42 -27.53
N LEU A 65 -15.31 -6.57 -26.50
CA LEU A 65 -13.88 -6.80 -26.71
C LEU A 65 -13.61 -8.21 -27.26
N PRO A 66 -12.97 -8.34 -28.44
CA PRO A 66 -12.57 -9.63 -28.98
C PRO A 66 -11.37 -10.25 -28.23
N CYS A 67 -10.57 -9.44 -27.51
CA CYS A 67 -9.49 -9.95 -26.66
C CYS A 67 -9.11 -9.01 -25.50
N LEU A 68 -8.49 -9.57 -24.45
CA LEU A 68 -8.06 -8.87 -23.23
C LEU A 68 -7.10 -7.69 -23.47
N ARG A 69 -6.45 -7.58 -24.64
CA ARG A 69 -5.48 -6.52 -24.93
C ARG A 69 -6.14 -5.17 -25.20
N GLU A 70 -7.43 -5.17 -25.54
CA GLU A 70 -8.21 -3.97 -25.86
C GLU A 70 -8.83 -3.31 -24.62
N ILE A 71 -8.57 -3.84 -23.41
CA ILE A 71 -9.02 -3.24 -22.15
C ILE A 71 -8.16 -2.05 -21.72
N GLU A 72 -6.99 -1.84 -22.31
CA GLU A 72 -6.07 -0.74 -21.99
C GLU A 72 -6.72 0.66 -22.06
N PRO A 73 -7.49 1.03 -23.11
CA PRO A 73 -8.24 2.29 -23.13
C PRO A 73 -9.24 2.42 -21.98
N LEU A 74 -9.88 1.33 -21.54
CA LEU A 74 -10.78 1.35 -20.38
C LEU A 74 -9.99 1.56 -19.08
N ILE A 75 -8.87 0.86 -18.88
CA ILE A 75 -7.97 1.06 -17.73
C ILE A 75 -7.46 2.50 -17.68
N GLN A 76 -7.10 3.07 -18.84
CA GLN A 76 -6.65 4.45 -18.93
C GLN A 76 -7.76 5.43 -18.56
N THR A 77 -8.98 5.21 -19.04
CA THR A 77 -10.17 6.03 -18.70
C THR A 77 -10.45 5.98 -17.20
N LEU A 78 -10.36 4.80 -16.58
CA LEU A 78 -10.55 4.65 -15.12
C LEU A 78 -9.43 5.31 -14.31
N LYS A 79 -8.18 5.19 -14.76
CA LYS A 79 -7.04 5.90 -14.16
C LYS A 79 -7.26 7.41 -14.21
N ASP A 80 -7.74 7.93 -15.34
CA ASP A 80 -7.99 9.35 -15.53
C ASP A 80 -9.16 9.83 -14.68
N ARG A 81 -10.23 9.05 -14.60
CA ARG A 81 -11.35 9.34 -13.69
C ARG A 81 -10.92 9.33 -12.23
N LYS A 82 -10.06 8.39 -11.81
CA LYS A 82 -9.46 8.42 -10.48
C LYS A 82 -8.69 9.72 -10.28
N ARG A 83 -7.79 10.10 -11.19
CA ARG A 83 -7.05 11.38 -11.10
C ARG A 83 -7.99 12.58 -11.00
N ASP A 84 -9.10 12.57 -11.73
CA ASP A 84 -10.10 13.65 -11.69
C ASP A 84 -10.84 13.73 -10.36
N LEU A 85 -11.17 12.59 -9.75
CA LEU A 85 -11.79 12.58 -8.44
C LEU A 85 -10.82 13.02 -7.35
N TRP A 86 -9.54 12.65 -7.46
CA TRP A 86 -8.49 13.20 -6.60
C TRP A 86 -8.38 14.72 -6.78
N ARG A 87 -8.43 15.23 -8.01
CA ARG A 87 -8.44 16.68 -8.28
C ARG A 87 -9.68 17.37 -7.74
N ARG A 88 -10.88 16.79 -7.90
CA ARG A 88 -12.13 17.35 -7.39
C ARG A 88 -12.17 17.33 -5.86
N GLN A 89 -11.66 16.28 -5.24
CA GLN A 89 -11.55 16.22 -3.79
C GLN A 89 -10.53 17.24 -3.27
N GLU A 90 -9.41 17.41 -3.97
CA GLU A 90 -8.45 18.48 -3.72
C GLU A 90 -9.11 19.85 -3.91
N GLU A 91 -9.89 20.07 -4.97
CA GLU A 91 -10.62 21.31 -5.26
C GLU A 91 -11.71 21.62 -4.22
N LEU A 92 -12.47 20.63 -3.77
CA LEU A 92 -13.45 20.76 -2.67
C LEU A 92 -12.77 21.05 -1.32
N LEU A 93 -11.53 20.57 -1.12
CA LEU A 93 -10.70 20.88 0.05
C LEU A 93 -9.98 22.23 -0.08
N ILE A 94 -9.84 22.77 -1.29
CA ILE A 94 -9.28 24.10 -1.55
C ILE A 94 -10.40 25.13 -1.38
N GLN A 95 -10.53 25.66 -0.15
CA GLN A 95 -10.83 27.08 -0.04
C GLN A 95 -9.70 27.87 -0.75
N PRO A 96 -10.01 28.99 -1.44
CA PRO A 96 -9.04 29.67 -2.28
C PRO A 96 -7.80 30.10 -1.46
N GLY A 97 -6.65 29.48 -1.74
CA GLY A 97 -5.35 30.05 -1.44
C GLY A 97 -4.50 29.46 -0.31
N THR A 98 -4.91 28.39 0.39
CA THR A 98 -3.97 27.73 1.31
C THR A 98 -3.76 26.27 0.93
N LYS A 99 -2.58 25.98 0.37
CA LYS A 99 -2.02 24.62 0.29
C LYS A 99 -2.25 23.98 1.66
N PRO A 100 -2.68 22.70 1.76
CA PRO A 100 -2.87 22.05 3.05
C PRO A 100 -1.55 22.10 3.82
N LYS A 101 -1.48 23.06 4.75
CA LYS A 101 -0.37 23.21 5.67
C LYS A 101 -0.50 22.03 6.59
N TRP A 102 0.29 20.98 6.36
CA TRP A 102 0.35 19.79 7.22
C TRP A 102 0.14 20.23 8.67
N PRO A 103 -1.04 19.94 9.27
CA PRO A 103 -1.37 20.49 10.56
C PRO A 103 -0.31 19.98 11.51
N MET A 104 0.37 20.93 12.15
CA MET A 104 1.48 20.57 12.99
C MET A 104 0.90 19.78 14.17
N PRO A 105 1.37 18.54 14.42
CA PRO A 105 0.83 17.71 15.48
C PRO A 105 1.02 18.42 16.82
N ALA A 106 -0.05 18.46 17.61
CA ALA A 106 -0.03 19.04 18.95
C ALA A 106 1.05 18.36 19.81
N PHE A 107 1.70 19.15 20.66
CA PHE A 107 2.72 18.63 21.56
C PHE A 107 2.08 17.80 22.68
N PRO A 108 2.58 16.58 22.95
CA PRO A 108 1.99 15.70 23.94
C PRO A 108 2.42 16.05 25.38
N HIS A 109 1.93 17.18 25.93
CA HIS A 109 2.32 17.71 27.24
C HIS A 109 2.21 16.70 28.40
N ASN A 110 1.20 15.82 28.38
CA ASN A 110 0.92 14.85 29.46
C ASN A 110 0.96 13.39 28.96
N SER A 111 1.80 13.06 27.98
CA SER A 111 1.90 11.67 27.53
C SER A 111 2.70 10.83 28.52
N GLN A 112 2.08 9.73 28.96
CA GLN A 112 2.71 8.70 29.80
C GLN A 112 3.35 7.57 28.97
N ASP A 113 3.25 7.63 27.64
CA ASP A 113 3.78 6.60 26.74
C ASP A 113 5.31 6.69 26.68
N PRO A 114 6.08 5.63 27.00
CA PRO A 114 7.54 5.65 26.89
C PRO A 114 8.03 5.88 25.44
N ARG A 115 7.18 5.65 24.44
CA ARG A 115 7.47 5.88 23.01
C ARG A 115 6.84 7.18 22.47
N TRP A 116 6.43 8.10 23.34
CA TRP A 116 5.82 9.37 22.94
C TRP A 116 6.71 10.16 21.96
N VAL A 117 8.02 10.21 22.22
CA VAL A 117 9.02 10.92 21.40
C VAL A 117 9.01 10.37 19.97
N ALA A 118 9.09 9.05 19.83
CA ALA A 118 9.15 8.37 18.54
C ALA A 118 7.86 8.58 17.74
N LYS A 119 6.70 8.55 18.40
CA LYS A 119 5.38 8.78 17.79
C LYS A 119 5.24 10.23 17.30
N TRP A 120 5.60 11.20 18.15
CA TRP A 120 5.51 12.62 17.85
C TRP A 120 6.50 13.04 16.74
N LEU A 121 7.76 12.58 16.79
CA LEU A 121 8.75 12.89 15.77
C LEU A 121 8.44 12.24 14.41
N ARG A 122 7.80 11.06 14.38
CA ARG A 122 7.30 10.48 13.11
C ARG A 122 6.22 11.36 12.49
N ALA A 123 5.27 11.86 13.28
CA ALA A 123 4.26 12.81 12.81
C ALA A 123 4.89 14.12 12.28
N LEU A 124 5.98 14.58 12.90
CA LEU A 124 6.75 15.74 12.42
C LEU A 124 7.72 15.43 11.27
N ARG A 125 7.88 14.17 10.86
CA ARG A 125 8.93 13.71 9.93
C ARG A 125 10.35 14.07 10.40
N LEU A 126 10.59 14.09 11.71
CA LEU A 126 11.87 14.39 12.37
C LEU A 126 12.44 13.18 13.12
N HIS A 127 12.02 11.96 12.77
CA HIS A 127 12.41 10.70 13.44
C HIS A 127 13.93 10.43 13.46
N LYS A 128 14.72 11.11 12.63
CA LYS A 128 16.19 11.08 12.71
C LYS A 128 16.73 11.54 14.07
N TYR A 129 16.06 12.49 14.72
CA TYR A 129 16.46 13.09 16.00
C TYR A 129 15.86 12.39 17.22
N GLU A 130 15.23 11.22 17.04
CA GLU A 130 14.62 10.45 18.13
C GLU A 130 15.63 10.17 19.25
N LYS A 131 16.87 9.82 18.88
CA LYS A 131 17.94 9.54 19.84
C LYS A 131 18.35 10.74 20.69
N CYS A 132 18.19 11.96 20.18
CA CYS A 132 18.54 13.20 20.89
C CYS A 132 17.58 13.51 22.05
N LEU A 133 16.33 13.06 21.94
CA LEU A 133 15.25 13.35 22.90
C LEU A 133 14.78 12.09 23.66
N THR A 134 15.42 10.95 23.40
CA THR A 134 15.09 9.68 24.07
C THR A 134 15.43 9.75 25.55
N GLY A 135 14.51 9.35 26.43
CA GLY A 135 14.71 9.36 27.88
C GLY A 135 14.31 10.66 28.58
N MET A 136 13.89 11.68 27.84
CA MET A 136 13.34 12.92 28.41
C MET A 136 11.81 12.82 28.57
N SER A 137 11.28 13.44 29.62
CA SER A 137 9.83 13.61 29.78
C SER A 137 9.32 14.74 28.86
N PRO A 138 8.04 14.71 28.42
CA PRO A 138 7.46 15.79 27.62
C PRO A 138 7.60 17.17 28.29
N ALA A 139 7.49 17.22 29.62
CA ALA A 139 7.64 18.45 30.40
C ALA A 139 9.08 19.01 30.40
N GLN A 140 10.10 18.15 30.25
CA GLN A 140 11.48 18.60 30.05
C GLN A 140 11.67 19.11 28.63
N VAL A 141 11.16 18.38 27.62
CA VAL A 141 11.29 18.77 26.21
C VAL A 141 10.59 20.10 25.92
N SER A 142 9.48 20.40 26.60
CA SER A 142 8.77 21.67 26.43
C SER A 142 9.52 22.90 26.95
N ARG A 143 10.56 22.70 27.78
CA ARG A 143 11.37 23.80 28.35
C ARG A 143 12.64 24.07 27.56
N LEU A 144 12.94 23.26 26.54
CA LEU A 144 14.19 23.34 25.80
C LEU A 144 14.29 24.59 24.92
N SER A 145 15.46 25.23 24.92
CA SER A 145 15.79 26.35 24.01
C SER A 145 16.38 25.87 22.67
N ASP A 146 16.55 26.79 21.70
CA ASP A 146 17.22 26.48 20.42
C ASP A 146 18.67 25.99 20.64
N GLU A 147 19.37 26.61 21.59
CA GLU A 147 20.75 26.30 21.94
C GLU A 147 20.86 24.92 22.59
N GLU A 148 19.94 24.57 23.49
CA GLU A 148 19.92 23.25 24.13
C GLU A 148 19.59 22.15 23.12
N LEU A 149 18.65 22.39 22.19
CA LEU A 149 18.36 21.47 21.09
C LEU A 149 19.58 21.27 20.17
N GLN A 150 20.35 22.32 19.95
CA GLN A 150 21.61 22.22 19.21
C GLN A 150 22.64 21.37 19.96
N GLN A 151 22.79 21.54 21.27
CA GLN A 151 23.70 20.74 22.09
C GLN A 151 23.31 19.25 22.16
N LEU A 152 22.02 18.94 22.09
CA LEU A 152 21.50 17.57 22.03
C LEU A 152 21.72 16.88 20.67
N GLY A 153 22.22 17.60 19.65
CA GLY A 153 22.53 17.06 18.33
C GLY A 153 21.48 17.32 17.24
N VAL A 154 20.58 18.30 17.44
CA VAL A 154 19.69 18.79 16.37
C VAL A 154 20.44 19.84 15.54
N ASP A 155 21.29 19.37 14.64
CA ASP A 155 22.25 20.22 13.90
C ASP A 155 21.58 21.25 12.98
N THR A 156 20.41 20.92 12.43
CA THR A 156 19.76 21.77 11.42
C THR A 156 18.83 22.78 12.06
N VAL A 157 19.04 24.07 11.78
CA VAL A 157 18.18 25.18 12.24
C VAL A 157 16.70 24.92 11.90
N GLY A 158 16.40 24.44 10.69
CA GLY A 158 15.02 24.15 10.28
C GLY A 158 14.31 23.09 11.15
N ALA A 159 15.03 22.07 11.63
CA ALA A 159 14.47 21.09 12.56
C ALA A 159 14.21 21.71 13.93
N ARG A 160 15.14 22.52 14.45
CA ARG A 160 14.97 23.21 15.74
C ARG A 160 13.79 24.18 15.73
N THR A 161 13.70 25.04 14.71
CA THR A 161 12.55 25.93 14.53
C THR A 161 11.23 25.17 14.44
N LYS A 162 11.23 24.00 13.76
CA LYS A 162 10.04 23.16 13.66
C LYS A 162 9.64 22.52 14.98
N LEU A 163 10.61 22.05 15.77
CA LEU A 163 10.38 21.50 17.11
C LEU A 163 9.83 22.57 18.06
N LEU A 164 10.49 23.74 18.13
CA LEU A 164 10.05 24.87 18.97
C LEU A 164 8.63 25.32 18.61
N ARG A 165 8.33 25.42 17.31
CA ARG A 165 6.97 25.74 16.86
C ARG A 165 5.98 24.67 17.32
N ALA A 166 6.31 23.39 17.13
CA ALA A 166 5.44 22.26 17.50
C ALA A 166 5.17 22.21 19.01
N ILE A 167 6.17 22.49 19.84
CA ILE A 167 6.06 22.61 21.29
C ILE A 167 5.14 23.77 21.69
N SER A 168 5.25 24.91 21.01
CA SER A 168 4.44 26.11 21.29
C SER A 168 3.01 26.04 20.77
N THR A 169 2.67 25.10 19.90
CA THR A 169 1.34 25.02 19.24
C THR A 169 0.36 24.14 20.03
N GLY A 170 0.36 24.28 21.35
CA GLY A 170 -0.52 23.56 22.28
C GLY A 170 -1.63 24.44 22.81
#